data_AF-A0A2H0XTJ6-F1
#
_entry.id   AF-A0A2H0XTJ6-F1
#
_cell.length_a   1.000
_cell.length_b   1.000
_cell.length_c   1.000
_cell.angle_alpha   90.00
_cell.angle_beta   90.00
_cell.angle_gamma   90.00
#
_symmetry.space_group_name_H-M   'P 1'
#
loop_
_entity.id
_entity.type
_entity.pdbx_description
1 polymer ?
#
loop_
_entity_poly.entity_id
_entity_poly.type
_entity_poly.pdbx_seq_one_letter_code
_entity_poly.pdbx_strand_id
1 'polypeptide(L)'
;MTITHFSRSEAACKCGCGFFAQDWELLEVLEDIRAFFGRPVIPNSWCRCPAYNERIGGANDSYHMKAMAADIWISGIGADIIADYLERLYPDRYGIGRYPGFTHIDVRPNKARWIIPKPDPD
;
A
#
# COMPACT_ATOMS: atom_id res chain seq x y z
N MET A 1 -13.72 -14.57 -12.37
CA MET A 1 -12.34 -14.03 -12.35
C MET A 1 -12.45 -12.54 -12.59
N THR A 2 -12.26 -11.74 -11.55
CA THR A 2 -12.11 -10.30 -11.68
C THR A 2 -10.77 -10.03 -12.37
N ILE A 3 -10.80 -9.29 -13.48
CA ILE A 3 -9.60 -8.78 -14.12
C ILE A 3 -9.05 -7.73 -13.15
N THR A 4 -7.87 -7.97 -12.58
CA THR A 4 -7.21 -6.95 -11.75
C THR A 4 -6.71 -5.83 -12.66
N HIS A 5 -6.80 -4.59 -12.19
CA HIS A 5 -6.27 -3.43 -12.91
C HIS A 5 -4.77 -3.20 -12.68
N PHE A 6 -4.10 -4.11 -11.99
CA PHE A 6 -2.69 -4.00 -11.64
C PHE A 6 -1.85 -4.96 -12.49
N SER A 7 -0.79 -4.41 -13.10
CA SER A 7 0.18 -5.19 -13.86
C SER A 7 1.18 -5.90 -12.94
N ARG A 8 1.82 -6.95 -13.47
CA ARG A 8 2.95 -7.62 -12.79
C ARG A 8 4.07 -6.62 -12.43
N SER A 9 4.37 -5.68 -13.31
CA SER A 9 5.43 -4.68 -13.10
C SER A 9 5.10 -3.69 -11.97
N GLU A 10 3.82 -3.36 -11.77
CA GLU A 10 3.40 -2.49 -10.68
C GLU A 10 3.52 -3.18 -9.32
N ALA A 11 3.25 -4.49 -9.29
CA ALA A 11 3.33 -5.31 -8.09
C ALA A 11 4.73 -5.92 -7.82
N ALA A 12 5.65 -5.87 -8.79
CA ALA A 12 7.00 -6.40 -8.63
C ALA A 12 7.90 -5.53 -7.74
N CYS A 13 8.90 -6.16 -7.13
CA CYS A 13 9.90 -5.50 -6.31
C CYS A 13 10.67 -4.45 -7.13
N LYS A 14 10.64 -3.20 -6.65
CA LYS A 14 11.25 -2.06 -7.33
C LYS A 14 12.77 -2.12 -7.42
N CYS A 15 13.44 -3.03 -6.71
CA CYS A 15 14.88 -3.19 -6.84
C CYS A 15 15.32 -3.87 -8.15
N GLY A 16 14.39 -4.34 -8.98
CA GLY A 16 14.69 -4.97 -10.26
C GLY A 16 15.10 -6.44 -10.19
N CYS A 17 15.01 -7.09 -9.02
CA CYS A 17 15.36 -8.51 -8.88
C CYS A 17 14.34 -9.48 -9.49
N GLY A 18 13.20 -8.98 -9.98
CA GLY A 18 12.11 -9.79 -10.52
C GLY A 18 11.22 -10.48 -9.48
N PHE A 19 11.50 -10.30 -8.17
CA PHE A 19 10.59 -10.77 -7.12
C PHE A 19 9.20 -10.15 -7.30
N PHE A 20 8.19 -10.99 -7.33
CA PHE A 20 6.80 -10.64 -7.50
C PHE A 20 5.95 -11.65 -6.74
N ALA A 21 5.04 -11.14 -5.94
CA ALA A 21 3.99 -11.92 -5.30
C ALA A 21 2.80 -10.98 -5.08
N GLN A 22 1.61 -11.57 -4.99
CA GLN A 22 0.36 -10.86 -4.75
C GLN A 22 -0.44 -11.62 -3.72
N ASP A 23 -0.98 -10.88 -2.77
CA ASP A 23 -1.99 -11.37 -1.83
C ASP A 23 -3.39 -11.03 -2.36
N TRP A 24 -4.31 -11.99 -2.30
CA TRP A 24 -5.67 -11.83 -2.83
C TRP A 24 -6.50 -10.83 -2.02
N GLU A 25 -6.35 -10.82 -0.70
CA GLU A 25 -7.08 -9.90 0.17
C GLU A 25 -6.60 -8.46 -0.05
N LEU A 26 -5.29 -8.26 -0.23
CA LEU A 26 -4.75 -6.96 -0.63
C LEU A 26 -5.32 -6.51 -1.99
N LEU A 27 -5.36 -7.41 -2.98
CA LEU A 27 -5.91 -7.11 -4.30
C LEU A 27 -7.38 -6.65 -4.22
N GLU A 28 -8.20 -7.35 -3.44
CA GLU A 28 -9.61 -6.97 -3.21
C GLU A 28 -9.72 -5.58 -2.59
N VAL A 29 -8.93 -5.29 -1.56
CA VAL A 29 -8.90 -3.96 -0.94
C VAL A 29 -8.52 -2.87 -1.94
N LEU A 30 -7.53 -3.12 -2.81
CA LEU A 30 -7.11 -2.13 -3.82
C LEU A 30 -8.17 -1.89 -4.90
N GLU A 31 -8.91 -2.93 -5.30
CA GLU A 31 -10.03 -2.79 -6.23
C GLU A 31 -11.22 -2.06 -5.59
N ASP A 32 -11.49 -2.27 -4.30
CA ASP A 32 -12.52 -1.52 -3.56
C ASP A 32 -12.18 -0.02 -3.49
N ILE A 33 -10.92 0.33 -3.27
CA ILE A 33 -10.45 1.72 -3.30
C ILE A 33 -10.67 2.31 -4.69
N ARG A 34 -10.27 1.59 -5.76
CA ARG A 34 -10.47 2.02 -7.14
C ARG A 34 -11.95 2.25 -7.45
N ALA A 35 -12.81 1.33 -7.04
CA ALA A 35 -14.25 1.41 -7.26
C ALA A 35 -14.87 2.61 -6.52
N PHE A 36 -14.51 2.83 -5.26
CA PHE A 36 -15.03 3.92 -4.45
C PHE A 36 -14.65 5.31 -4.99
N PHE A 37 -13.37 5.51 -5.33
CA PHE A 37 -12.91 6.80 -5.84
C PHE A 37 -13.18 6.99 -7.34
N GLY A 38 -13.58 5.92 -8.06
CA GLY A 38 -13.80 5.94 -9.51
C GLY A 38 -12.55 6.34 -10.29
N ARG A 39 -11.35 6.05 -9.75
CA ARG A 39 -10.06 6.54 -10.26
C ARG A 39 -8.99 5.44 -10.18
N PRO A 40 -7.96 5.48 -11.07
CA PRO A 40 -6.83 4.57 -10.97
C PRO A 40 -6.10 4.69 -9.63
N VAL A 41 -5.93 3.55 -8.96
CA VAL A 41 -5.04 3.40 -7.79
C VAL A 41 -3.66 3.08 -8.32
N ILE A 42 -2.66 3.87 -7.93
CA ILE A 42 -1.30 3.74 -8.42
C ILE A 42 -0.38 3.29 -7.28
N PRO A 43 0.16 2.06 -7.32
CA PRO A 43 1.10 1.59 -6.31
C PRO A 43 2.51 2.14 -6.58
N ASN A 44 3.04 2.89 -5.63
CA ASN A 44 4.45 3.27 -5.57
C ASN A 44 5.33 2.07 -5.20
N SER A 45 4.83 1.22 -4.30
CA SER A 45 5.50 -0.02 -3.90
C SER A 45 4.47 -1.09 -3.53
N TRP A 46 4.84 -2.37 -3.69
CA TRP A 46 4.01 -3.53 -3.38
C TRP A 46 4.82 -4.60 -2.64
N CYS A 47 5.54 -5.46 -3.35
CA CYS A 47 6.41 -6.43 -2.70
C CYS A 47 7.85 -5.90 -2.59
N ARG A 48 8.57 -6.35 -1.57
CA ARG A 48 10.00 -6.03 -1.39
C ARG A 48 10.75 -7.32 -1.08
N CYS A 49 11.85 -7.58 -1.77
CA CYS A 49 12.77 -8.63 -1.31
C CYS A 49 13.45 -8.18 0.00
N PRO A 50 13.95 -9.11 0.84
CA PRO A 50 14.59 -8.75 2.11
C PRO A 50 15.71 -7.72 1.96
N ALA A 51 16.61 -7.93 0.99
CA ALA A 51 17.72 -7.02 0.72
C ALA A 51 17.26 -5.61 0.32
N TYR A 52 16.16 -5.49 -0.44
CA TYR A 52 15.64 -4.17 -0.80
C TYR A 52 14.96 -3.48 0.40
N ASN A 53 14.20 -4.23 1.20
CA ASN A 53 13.55 -3.70 2.39
C ASN A 53 14.59 -3.15 3.37
N GLU A 54 15.66 -3.90 3.64
CA GLU A 54 16.79 -3.44 4.47
C GLU A 54 17.44 -2.18 3.89
N ARG A 55 17.76 -2.17 2.59
CA ARG A 55 18.42 -1.05 1.91
C ARG A 55 17.67 0.28 2.05
N ILE A 56 16.34 0.25 2.10
CA ILE A 56 15.51 1.46 2.24
C ILE A 56 15.09 1.74 3.69
N GLY A 57 15.66 1.03 4.66
CA GLY A 57 15.34 1.19 6.08
C GLY A 57 13.93 0.72 6.45
N GLY A 58 13.39 -0.27 5.71
CA GLY A 58 12.10 -0.87 6.01
C GLY A 58 12.12 -1.66 7.33
N ALA A 59 10.97 -1.77 7.98
CA ALA A 59 10.84 -2.55 9.21
C ALA A 59 11.18 -4.03 8.99
N ASN A 60 11.76 -4.69 10.00
CA ASN A 60 12.16 -6.11 9.92
C ASN A 60 10.99 -7.04 9.58
N ASP A 61 9.80 -6.76 10.15
CA ASP A 61 8.57 -7.53 9.91
C ASP A 61 7.63 -6.84 8.90
N SER A 62 8.19 -6.10 7.94
CA SER A 62 7.44 -5.38 6.91
C SER A 62 6.51 -6.29 6.11
N TYR A 63 5.23 -5.92 6.03
CA TYR A 63 4.25 -6.66 5.24
C TYR A 63 4.49 -6.58 3.72
N HIS A 64 5.31 -5.63 3.25
CA HIS A 64 5.78 -5.64 1.87
C HIS A 64 6.65 -6.88 1.56
N MET A 65 7.40 -7.40 2.54
CA MET A 65 8.17 -8.62 2.36
C MET A 65 7.30 -9.88 2.26
N LYS A 66 6.04 -9.77 2.68
CA LYS A 66 5.00 -10.81 2.58
C LYS A 66 4.08 -10.62 1.37
N ALA A 67 4.31 -9.57 0.57
CA ALA A 67 3.42 -9.14 -0.53
C ALA A 67 1.97 -8.81 -0.10
N MET A 68 1.77 -8.52 1.18
CA MET A 68 0.50 -8.19 1.82
C MET A 68 0.36 -6.68 2.08
N ALA A 69 1.24 -5.85 1.50
CA ALA A 69 1.20 -4.39 1.63
C ALA A 69 1.35 -3.68 0.29
N ALA A 70 0.78 -2.50 0.19
CA ALA A 70 0.99 -1.57 -0.90
C ALA A 70 1.08 -0.12 -0.38
N ASP A 71 1.97 0.65 -0.99
CA ASP A 71 2.02 2.10 -0.83
C ASP A 71 1.35 2.72 -2.05
N ILE A 72 0.22 3.41 -1.87
CA ILE A 72 -0.65 3.82 -2.97
C ILE A 72 -0.93 5.33 -2.98
N TRP A 73 -1.23 5.84 -4.17
CA TRP A 73 -1.78 7.18 -4.35
C TRP A 73 -2.80 7.20 -5.48
N ILE A 74 -3.64 8.23 -5.49
CA ILE A 74 -4.67 8.46 -6.50
C ILE A 74 -4.57 9.92 -6.95
N SER A 75 -4.48 10.15 -8.26
CA SER A 75 -4.36 11.51 -8.80
C SER A 75 -5.54 12.39 -8.39
N GLY A 76 -5.24 13.51 -7.74
CA GLY A 76 -6.20 14.48 -7.23
C GLY A 76 -6.84 14.13 -5.88
N ILE A 77 -6.44 13.01 -5.24
CA ILE A 77 -6.94 12.61 -3.92
C ILE A 77 -5.76 12.59 -2.94
N GLY A 78 -5.87 13.35 -1.86
CA GLY A 78 -4.83 13.40 -0.82
C GLY A 78 -4.71 12.06 -0.08
N ALA A 79 -3.49 11.71 0.35
CA ALA A 79 -3.22 10.50 1.12
C ALA A 79 -4.09 10.39 2.40
N ASP A 80 -4.37 11.52 3.05
CA ASP A 80 -5.24 11.56 4.23
C ASP A 80 -6.68 11.15 3.92
N ILE A 81 -7.20 11.50 2.74
CA ILE A 81 -8.57 11.14 2.31
C ILE A 81 -8.67 9.65 2.02
N ILE A 82 -7.63 9.07 1.40
CA ILE A 82 -7.58 7.62 1.12
C ILE A 82 -7.49 6.84 2.44
N ALA A 83 -6.66 7.30 3.38
CA ALA A 83 -6.55 6.70 4.70
C ALA A 83 -7.85 6.82 5.49
N ASP A 84 -8.52 7.99 5.49
CA ASP A 84 -9.83 8.18 6.13
C ASP A 84 -10.87 7.19 5.59
N TYR A 85 -10.91 6.96 4.27
CA TYR A 85 -11.80 5.99 3.66
C TYR A 85 -11.51 4.57 4.15
N LEU A 86 -10.24 4.15 4.12
CA LEU A 86 -9.83 2.82 4.58
C LEU A 86 -10.11 2.62 6.07
N GLU A 87 -9.88 3.62 6.90
CA GLU A 87 -10.13 3.57 8.34
C GLU A 87 -11.63 3.47 8.66
N ARG A 88 -12.51 4.07 7.85
CA ARG A 88 -13.96 3.95 7.98
C ARG A 88 -14.47 2.58 7.52
N LEU A 89 -13.94 2.08 6.41
CA LEU A 89 -14.33 0.79 5.85
C LEU A 89 -13.83 -0.38 6.72
N TYR A 90 -12.62 -0.25 7.27
CA TYR A 90 -11.94 -1.26 8.06
C TYR A 90 -11.59 -0.72 9.46
N PRO A 91 -12.58 -0.50 10.35
CA PRO A 91 -12.35 0.15 11.64
C PRO A 91 -11.38 -0.62 12.55
N ASP A 92 -11.41 -1.96 12.48
CA ASP A 92 -10.68 -2.85 13.39
C ASP A 92 -9.74 -3.84 12.68
N ARG A 93 -9.45 -3.60 11.41
CA ARG A 93 -8.57 -4.45 10.59
C ARG A 93 -7.44 -3.66 9.95
N TYR A 94 -6.44 -4.38 9.46
CA TYR A 94 -5.37 -3.90 8.59
C TYR A 94 -4.41 -2.89 9.22
N GLY A 95 -3.28 -2.67 8.55
CA GLY A 95 -2.35 -1.59 8.85
C GLY A 95 -2.57 -0.44 7.88
N ILE A 96 -2.85 0.75 8.40
CA ILE A 96 -3.07 1.96 7.58
C ILE A 96 -2.10 3.03 8.04
N GLY A 97 -1.22 3.46 7.13
CA GLY A 97 -0.21 4.47 7.38
C GLY A 97 -0.41 5.70 6.51
N ARG A 98 -0.30 6.88 7.11
CA ARG A 98 -0.35 8.17 6.40
C ARG A 98 1.07 8.65 6.16
N TYR A 99 1.44 8.86 4.90
CA TYR A 99 2.75 9.38 4.51
C TYR A 99 2.61 10.65 3.68
N PRO A 100 3.65 11.50 3.63
CA PRO A 100 3.72 12.56 2.65
C PRO A 100 3.65 11.98 1.23
N GLY A 101 2.51 12.21 0.55
CA GLY A 101 2.30 11.84 -0.85
C GLY A 101 1.67 10.47 -1.12
N PHE A 102 1.55 9.59 -0.13
CA PHE A 102 0.92 8.27 -0.34
C PHE A 102 0.29 7.71 0.94
N THR A 103 -0.58 6.73 0.78
CA THR A 103 -1.17 5.95 1.86
C THR A 103 -0.59 4.55 1.83
N HIS A 104 -0.11 4.08 2.98
CA HIS A 104 0.25 2.69 3.17
C HIS A 104 -0.99 1.89 3.58
N ILE A 105 -1.18 0.73 2.97
CA ILE A 105 -2.17 -0.27 3.37
C ILE A 105 -1.52 -1.64 3.40
N ASP A 106 -1.75 -2.40 4.46
CA ASP A 106 -1.41 -3.82 4.52
C ASP A 106 -2.50 -4.65 5.20
N VAL A 107 -2.69 -5.88 4.74
CA VAL A 107 -3.80 -6.76 5.18
C VAL A 107 -3.42 -7.62 6.39
N ARG A 108 -2.65 -7.07 7.34
CA ARG A 108 -2.35 -7.74 8.61
C ARG A 108 -3.61 -8.11 9.40
N PRO A 109 -3.57 -9.16 10.25
CA PRO A 109 -4.71 -9.58 11.06
C PRO A 109 -5.21 -8.51 12.05
N ASN A 110 -4.29 -7.75 12.64
CA ASN A 110 -4.59 -6.82 13.73
C ASN A 110 -4.48 -5.36 13.29
N LYS A 111 -5.42 -4.52 13.74
CA LYS A 111 -5.41 -3.07 13.51
C LYS A 111 -4.06 -2.43 13.86
N ALA A 112 -3.51 -1.64 12.93
CA ALA A 112 -2.40 -0.73 13.19
C ALA A 112 -2.62 0.60 12.45
N ARG A 113 -2.34 1.73 13.10
CA ARG A 113 -2.47 3.08 12.52
C ARG A 113 -1.24 3.90 12.84
N TRP A 114 -0.72 4.64 11.88
CA TRP A 114 0.42 5.53 12.10
C TRP A 114 0.42 6.70 11.13
N ILE A 115 1.08 7.78 11.52
CA ILE A 115 1.25 8.99 10.73
C ILE A 115 2.73 9.29 10.67
N ILE A 116 3.27 9.40 9.46
CA ILE A 116 4.61 9.94 9.23
C ILE A 116 4.47 11.44 8.98
N PRO A 117 5.07 12.29 9.82
CA PRO A 117 4.98 13.74 9.66
C PRO A 117 5.47 14.19 8.28
N LYS A 118 4.82 15.22 7.73
CA LYS A 118 5.41 15.98 6.64
C LYS A 118 6.64 16.72 7.20
N PRO A 119 7.77 16.76 6.49
CA PRO A 119 8.84 17.67 6.88
C PRO A 119 8.26 19.08 6.95
N ASP A 120 8.68 19.85 7.96
CA ASP A 120 8.26 21.25 8.08
C ASP A 120 8.66 21.99 6.79
N PRO A 121 7.77 22.82 6.23
CA PRO A 121 8.18 23.73 5.18
C PRO A 121 9.17 24.72 5.79
N ASP A 122 10.43 24.67 5.38
CA ASP A 122 11.43 25.71 5.65
C ASP A 122 10.91 27.10 5.24
#